data_AF-A0A354PCX0-F1
#
_entry.id   AF-A0A354PCX0-F1
#
_cell.length_a   1.000
_cell.length_b   1.000
_cell.length_c   1.000
_cell.angle_alpha   90.00
_cell.angle_beta   90.00
_cell.angle_gamma   90.00
#
_symmetry.space_group_name_H-M   'P 1'
#
loop_
_entity.id
_entity.type
_entity.pdbx_description
1 polymer ?
#
loop_
_entity_poly.entity_id
_entity_poly.type
_entity_poly.pdbx_seq_one_letter_code
_entity_poly.pdbx_strand_id
1 'polypeptide(L)'
;EMKHGPIALVDAQTPSVFLVPPGTTYEKVMSNMEEVKARGGPIIAIASHDDPRVEAIADDVIHLPAAPEFLQPIVSVIPLQLLAYHIALLRGCDVDKPRNLAKSVTVE
;
A
#
# COMPACT_ATOMS: atom_id res chain seq x y z
N GLU A 1 -7.58 1.39 -13.38
CA GLU A 1 -8.63 0.49 -12.84
C GLU A 1 -9.51 1.07 -11.73
N MET A 2 -9.03 1.93 -10.82
CA MET A 2 -9.87 2.43 -9.72
C MET A 2 -11.23 3.01 -10.15
N LYS A 3 -11.26 3.75 -11.26
CA LYS A 3 -12.46 4.37 -11.85
C LYS A 3 -13.47 3.39 -12.44
N HIS A 4 -13.10 2.12 -12.62
CA HIS A 4 -13.97 1.11 -13.23
C HIS A 4 -14.78 0.31 -12.20
N GLY A 5 -14.83 0.75 -10.93
CA GLY A 5 -15.66 0.12 -9.90
C GLY A 5 -15.12 0.28 -8.48
N PRO A 6 -13.84 -0.08 -8.20
CA PRO A 6 -13.30 -0.11 -6.83
C PRO A 6 -13.45 1.19 -6.05
N ILE A 7 -13.42 2.33 -6.73
CA ILE A 7 -13.59 3.65 -6.12
C ILE A 7 -14.94 3.84 -5.41
N ALA A 8 -15.96 3.06 -5.76
CA ALA A 8 -17.27 3.09 -5.11
C ALA A 8 -17.25 2.49 -3.69
N LEU A 9 -16.20 1.75 -3.32
CA LEU A 9 -16.02 1.17 -1.99
C LEU A 9 -15.25 2.09 -1.03
N VAL A 10 -14.76 3.24 -1.51
CA VAL A 10 -13.92 4.12 -0.71
C VAL A 10 -14.76 4.91 0.28
N ASP A 11 -14.43 4.79 1.56
CA ASP A 11 -15.01 5.54 2.66
C ASP A 11 -14.00 5.68 3.83
N ALA A 12 -14.42 6.35 4.90
CA ALA A 12 -13.61 6.60 6.09
C ALA A 12 -13.19 5.33 6.87
N GLN A 13 -13.72 4.15 6.53
CA GLN A 13 -13.40 2.86 7.16
C GLN A 13 -12.57 1.96 6.25
N THR A 14 -12.27 2.41 5.03
CA THR A 14 -11.58 1.63 4.01
C THR A 14 -10.21 2.26 3.72
N PRO A 15 -9.18 1.99 4.55
CA PRO A 15 -7.85 2.52 4.31
C PRO A 15 -7.26 1.93 3.02
N SER A 16 -6.69 2.80 2.19
CA SER A 16 -6.04 2.44 0.93
C SER A 16 -4.53 2.58 1.04
N VAL A 17 -3.80 1.53 0.67
CA VAL A 17 -2.33 1.54 0.65
C VAL A 17 -1.85 1.83 -0.77
N PHE A 18 -1.05 2.89 -0.93
CA PHE A 18 -0.51 3.32 -2.22
C PHE A 18 1.00 3.11 -2.29
N LEU A 19 1.48 2.50 -3.37
CA LEU A 19 2.90 2.49 -3.73
C LEU A 19 3.17 3.68 -4.66
N VAL A 20 4.06 4.58 -4.22
CA VAL A 20 4.39 5.82 -4.95
C VAL A 20 5.87 5.82 -5.33
N PRO A 21 6.29 4.96 -6.28
CA PRO A 21 7.66 4.98 -6.78
C PRO A 21 7.89 6.25 -7.63
N PRO A 22 9.14 6.74 -7.70
CA PRO A 22 9.49 7.76 -8.68
C PRO A 22 9.36 7.20 -10.10
N GLY A 23 9.03 8.05 -11.07
CA GLY A 23 9.04 7.68 -12.49
C GLY A 23 7.69 7.78 -13.18
N THR A 24 7.49 6.96 -14.22
CA THR A 24 6.42 7.16 -15.23
C THR A 24 4.99 6.99 -14.71
N THR A 25 4.80 6.27 -13.61
CA THR A 25 3.48 6.04 -12.99
C THR A 25 3.14 7.04 -11.91
N TYR A 26 4.11 7.86 -11.46
CA TYR A 26 3.97 8.77 -10.33
C TYR A 26 2.71 9.65 -10.42
N GLU A 27 2.57 10.44 -11.49
CA GLU A 27 1.43 11.35 -11.65
C GLU A 27 0.07 10.61 -11.69
N LYS A 28 0.04 9.39 -12.25
CA LYS A 28 -1.18 8.56 -12.26
C LYS A 28 -1.53 8.06 -10.87
N VAL A 29 -0.53 7.69 -10.07
CA VAL A 29 -0.71 7.27 -8.68
C VAL A 29 -1.19 8.45 -7.83
N MET A 30 -0.57 9.62 -7.98
CA MET A 30 -0.98 10.84 -7.28
C MET A 30 -2.44 11.22 -7.60
N SER A 31 -2.84 11.18 -8.87
CA SER A 31 -4.24 11.44 -9.25
C SER A 31 -5.21 10.45 -8.60
N ASN A 32 -4.84 9.17 -8.47
CA ASN A 32 -5.68 8.18 -7.77
C ASN A 32 -5.73 8.44 -6.25
N MET A 33 -4.63 8.88 -5.64
CA MET A 33 -4.60 9.25 -4.22
C MET A 33 -5.52 10.44 -3.93
N GLU A 34 -5.47 11.48 -4.75
CA GLU A 34 -6.38 12.64 -4.63
C GLU A 34 -7.85 12.22 -4.71
N GLU A 35 -8.17 11.29 -5.60
CA GLU A 35 -9.53 10.78 -5.75
C GLU A 35 -10.02 9.96 -4.54
N VAL A 36 -9.13 9.20 -3.90
CA VAL A 36 -9.43 8.52 -2.63
C VAL A 36 -9.62 9.53 -1.51
N LYS A 37 -8.71 10.51 -1.41
CA LYS A 37 -8.77 11.56 -0.37
C LYS A 37 -10.04 12.38 -0.48
N ALA A 38 -10.45 12.75 -1.69
CA ALA A 38 -11.68 13.50 -1.95
C ALA A 38 -12.96 12.76 -1.51
N ARG A 39 -12.89 11.44 -1.32
CA ARG A 39 -13.99 10.60 -0.81
C ARG A 39 -13.88 10.30 0.68
N GLY A 40 -12.89 10.88 1.36
CA GLY A 40 -12.65 10.66 2.78
C GLY A 40 -12.00 9.31 3.11
N GLY A 41 -11.45 8.61 2.11
CA GLY A 41 -10.70 7.37 2.34
C GLY A 41 -9.35 7.65 3.00
N PRO A 42 -9.00 6.96 4.11
CA PRO A 42 -7.67 7.08 4.72
C PRO A 42 -6.59 6.55 3.77
N ILE A 43 -5.46 7.24 3.69
CA ILE A 43 -4.36 6.89 2.76
C ILE A 43 -3.08 6.60 3.55
N ILE A 44 -2.53 5.41 3.32
CA ILE A 44 -1.18 5.03 3.75
C ILE A 44 -0.30 4.98 2.49
N ALA A 45 0.68 5.87 2.38
CA ALA A 45 1.58 5.93 1.23
C ALA A 45 2.94 5.29 1.55
N ILE A 46 3.43 4.46 0.63
CA ILE A 46 4.81 3.98 0.60
C ILE A 46 5.53 4.79 -0.49
N ALA A 47 6.35 5.75 -0.09
CA ALA A 47 6.95 6.72 -1.00
C ALA A 47 8.45 6.88 -0.74
N SER A 48 9.16 7.52 -1.68
CA SER A 48 10.58 7.83 -1.45
C SER A 48 10.76 8.81 -0.29
N HIS A 49 11.93 8.79 0.33
CA HIS A 49 12.36 9.85 1.25
C HIS A 49 12.30 11.19 0.49
N ASP A 50 11.58 12.17 1.03
CA ASP A 50 11.40 13.53 0.49
C ASP A 50 10.40 13.70 -0.67
N ASP A 51 9.12 13.43 -0.42
CA ASP A 51 8.04 13.79 -1.35
C ASP A 51 6.95 14.65 -0.67
N PRO A 52 7.06 15.99 -0.75
CA PRO A 52 6.10 16.90 -0.13
C PRO A 52 4.68 16.80 -0.70
N ARG A 53 4.52 16.33 -1.95
CA ARG A 53 3.18 16.18 -2.56
C ARG A 53 2.46 14.98 -1.96
N VAL A 54 3.19 13.88 -1.75
CA VAL A 54 2.65 12.70 -1.05
C VAL A 54 2.27 13.06 0.38
N GLU A 55 3.17 13.74 1.10
CA GLU A 55 2.95 14.15 2.50
C GLU A 55 1.74 15.09 2.67
N ALA A 56 1.43 15.91 1.65
CA ALA A 56 0.27 16.80 1.70
C ALA A 56 -1.08 16.07 1.53
N ILE A 57 -1.09 14.85 0.96
CA ILE A 57 -2.32 14.12 0.61
C ILE A 57 -2.53 12.91 1.53
N ALA A 58 -1.47 12.15 1.79
CA ALA A 58 -1.53 10.94 2.60
C ALA A 58 -1.81 11.26 4.07
N ASP A 59 -2.49 10.33 4.76
CA ASP A 59 -2.69 10.41 6.21
C ASP A 59 -1.47 9.86 6.97
N ASP A 60 -0.86 8.80 6.44
CA ASP A 60 0.39 8.22 6.93
C ASP A 60 1.35 7.95 5.77
N VAL A 61 2.65 8.17 6.01
CA VAL A 61 3.71 7.92 5.01
C VAL A 61 4.79 7.02 5.59
N ILE A 62 5.14 5.96 4.85
CA ILE A 62 6.30 5.11 5.09
C ILE A 62 7.35 5.46 4.05
N HIS A 63 8.40 6.14 4.48
CA HIS A 63 9.50 6.53 3.59
C HIS A 63 10.43 5.36 3.29
N LEU A 64 10.70 5.17 2.00
CA LEU A 64 11.69 4.25 1.49
C LEU A 64 13.03 4.97 1.27
N PRO A 65 14.16 4.28 1.51
CA PRO A 65 15.45 4.79 1.09
C PRO A 65 15.51 4.92 -0.43
N ALA A 66 16.35 5.84 -0.91
CA ALA A 66 16.64 5.95 -2.34
C ALA A 66 17.21 4.62 -2.87
N ALA A 67 16.62 4.12 -3.95
CA ALA A 67 17.05 2.91 -4.62
C ALA A 67 16.90 3.07 -6.15
N PRO A 68 17.73 2.41 -6.97
CA PRO A 68 17.53 2.33 -8.40
C PRO A 68 16.11 1.88 -8.75
N GLU A 69 15.53 2.43 -9.82
CA GLU A 69 14.13 2.16 -10.22
C GLU A 69 13.83 0.67 -10.34
N PHE A 70 14.75 -0.11 -10.91
CA PHE A 70 14.59 -1.56 -11.07
C PHE A 70 14.60 -2.34 -9.74
N LEU A 71 15.10 -1.75 -8.65
CA LEU A 71 15.06 -2.34 -7.30
C LEU A 71 13.85 -1.86 -6.47
N GLN A 72 13.13 -0.83 -6.93
CA GLN A 72 11.96 -0.27 -6.22
C GLN A 72 10.92 -1.34 -5.86
N PRO A 73 10.57 -2.32 -6.73
CA PRO A 73 9.63 -3.39 -6.36
C PRO A 73 10.11 -4.25 -5.19
N ILE A 74 11.43 -4.48 -5.07
CA ILE A 74 12.03 -5.27 -3.99
C ILE A 74 12.08 -4.47 -2.69
N VAL A 75 12.40 -3.18 -2.76
CA VAL A 75 12.47 -2.33 -1.57
C VAL A 75 11.06 -2.05 -1.01
N SER A 76 10.09 -1.80 -1.89
CA SER A 76 8.71 -1.48 -1.50
C SER A 76 7.92 -2.65 -0.90
N VAL A 77 8.29 -3.91 -1.16
CA VAL A 77 7.57 -5.06 -0.58
C VAL A 77 7.87 -5.25 0.91
N ILE A 78 9.05 -4.83 1.37
CA ILE A 78 9.49 -5.01 2.77
C ILE A 78 8.52 -4.33 3.76
N PRO A 79 8.19 -3.03 3.64
CA PRO A 79 7.23 -2.40 4.54
C PRO A 79 5.83 -3.02 4.43
N LEU A 80 5.42 -3.51 3.26
CA LEU A 80 4.13 -4.19 3.10
C LEU A 80 4.08 -5.52 3.85
N GLN A 81 5.18 -6.29 3.84
CA GLN A 81 5.32 -7.51 4.63
C GLN A 81 5.25 -7.22 6.13
N LEU A 82 5.96 -6.17 6.59
CA LEU A 82 5.92 -5.74 7.99
C LEU A 82 4.53 -5.23 8.40
N LEU A 83 3.86 -4.45 7.53
CA LEU A 83 2.50 -3.97 7.76
C LEU A 83 1.54 -5.15 7.97
N ALA A 84 1.56 -6.14 7.07
CA ALA A 84 0.74 -7.34 7.19
C ALA A 84 1.06 -8.14 8.47
N TYR A 85 2.34 -8.30 8.79
CA TYR A 85 2.81 -8.98 10.01
C TYR A 85 2.29 -8.31 11.28
N HIS A 86 2.46 -6.99 11.40
CA HIS A 86 2.02 -6.25 12.58
C HIS A 86 0.49 -6.20 12.70
N ILE A 87 -0.25 -6.07 11.59
CA ILE A 87 -1.72 -6.20 11.60
C ILE A 87 -2.13 -7.60 12.09
N ALA A 88 -1.48 -8.66 11.62
CA ALA A 88 -1.80 -10.03 12.04
C ALA A 88 -1.55 -10.24 13.54
N LEU A 89 -0.43 -9.74 14.07
CA LEU A 89 -0.14 -9.79 15.51
C LEU A 89 -1.18 -9.03 16.33
N LEU A 90 -1.50 -7.79 15.96
CA LEU A 90 -2.48 -6.96 16.66
C LEU A 90 -3.89 -7.59 16.65
N ARG A 91 -4.22 -8.35 15.60
CA ARG A 91 -5.47 -9.09 15.49
C ARG A 91 -5.45 -10.47 16.14
N GLY A 92 -4.33 -10.88 16.75
CA GLY A 92 -4.17 -12.21 17.36
C GLY A 92 -4.27 -13.37 16.36
N CYS A 93 -3.87 -13.14 15.10
CA CYS A 93 -3.86 -14.18 14.08
C CYS A 93 -2.60 -15.06 14.18
N ASP A 94 -2.70 -16.33 13.78
CA ASP A 94 -1.53 -17.19 13.58
C ASP A 94 -0.78 -16.73 12.32
N VAL A 95 0.37 -16.09 12.53
CA VAL A 95 1.20 -15.51 11.48
C VAL A 95 1.85 -16.59 10.61
N ASP A 96 2.32 -17.66 11.23
CA ASP A 96 3.08 -18.71 10.54
C ASP A 96 2.15 -19.72 9.83
N LYS A 97 0.94 -19.91 10.37
CA LYS A 97 -0.07 -20.83 9.86
C LYS A 97 -1.42 -20.13 9.68
N PRO A 98 -1.55 -19.22 8.69
CA PRO A 98 -2.82 -18.57 8.41
C PRO A 98 -3.89 -19.61 8.06
N ARG A 99 -5.10 -19.39 8.57
CA ARG A 99 -6.24 -20.30 8.37
C ARG A 99 -6.45 -20.63 6.90
N ASN A 100 -6.75 -21.89 6.62
CA ASN A 100 -7.09 -22.42 5.29
C ASN A 100 -5.96 -22.38 4.24
N LEU A 101 -4.72 -22.09 4.64
CA LEU A 101 -3.57 -22.06 3.73
C LEU A 101 -2.55 -23.15 4.07
N ALA A 102 -1.87 -23.64 3.03
CA ALA A 102 -0.73 -24.52 3.13
C ALA A 102 0.49 -23.85 2.49
N LYS A 103 1.70 -24.18 2.95
CA LYS A 103 2.94 -23.62 2.39
C LYS A 103 3.13 -23.97 0.91
N SER A 104 2.65 -25.15 0.51
CA SER A 104 2.61 -25.63 -0.86
C SER A 104 1.38 -26.53 -1.00
N VAL A 105 0.65 -26.40 -2.11
CA VAL A 105 -0.48 -27.27 -2.45
C VAL A 105 0.07 -28.36 -3.36
N THR A 106 0.22 -29.57 -2.82
CA THR A 106 0.89 -30.69 -3.49
C THR A 106 -0.07 -31.78 -3.96
N VAL A 107 -1.37 -31.57 -3.81
CA VAL A 107 -2.43 -32.48 -4.24
C VAL A 107 -3.46 -31.69 -5.05
N GLU A 108 -3.96 -32.29 -6.13
CA GLU A 108 -5.06 -31.75 -6.94
C GLU A 108 -6.42 -31.92 -6.25
#